data_AF-A0A920SPP2-F1
#
_entry.id   AF-A0A920SPP2-F1
#
_cell.length_a   1.000
_cell.length_b   1.000
_cell.length_c   1.000
_cell.angle_alpha   90.00
_cell.angle_beta   90.00
_cell.angle_gamma   90.00
#
_symmetry.space_group_name_H-M   'P 1'
#
loop_
_entity.id
_entity.type
_entity.pdbx_description
1 polymer ?
#
loop_
_entity_poly.entity_id
_entity_poly.type
_entity_poly.pdbx_seq_one_letter_code
_entity_poly.pdbx_strand_id
1 'polypeptide(L)'
;MEEKEALVRLWADGEVSEGLVESLFLNSAGSVLDMAYSEARAAFTGLADLGYWFDPSLAEQVVHAIVGLDGVLRMESLAIGG
;
A
#
# COMPACT_ATOMS: atom_id res chain seq x y z
N MET A 1 -17.16 1.41 -2.02
CA MET A 1 -18.43 0.83 -1.50
C MET A 1 -18.59 -0.58 -2.06
N GLU A 2 -18.39 -0.76 -3.37
CA GLU A 2 -18.37 -2.06 -4.05
C GLU A 2 -17.34 -3.07 -3.50
N GLU A 3 -16.07 -2.69 -3.27
CA GLU A 3 -15.05 -3.62 -2.72
C GLU A 3 -15.44 -4.18 -1.35
N LYS A 4 -15.98 -3.31 -0.47
CA LYS A 4 -16.44 -3.70 0.87
C LYS A 4 -17.63 -4.66 0.78
N GLU A 5 -18.57 -4.40 -0.11
CA GLU A 5 -19.73 -5.27 -0.33
C GLU A 5 -19.32 -6.63 -0.93
N ALA A 6 -18.36 -6.63 -1.85
CA ALA A 6 -17.80 -7.85 -2.41
C ALA A 6 -17.08 -8.67 -1.32
N LEU A 7 -16.31 -8.04 -0.44
CA LEU A 7 -15.66 -8.71 0.69
C LEU A 7 -16.67 -9.37 1.65
N VAL A 8 -17.75 -8.66 1.97
CA VAL A 8 -18.83 -9.19 2.83
C VAL A 8 -19.46 -10.43 2.22
N ARG A 9 -19.61 -10.49 0.90
CA ARG A 9 -20.12 -11.69 0.20
C ARG A 9 -19.12 -12.84 0.22
N LEU A 10 -17.83 -12.56 0.01
CA LEU A 10 -16.77 -13.57 0.08
C LEU A 10 -16.66 -14.18 1.48
N TRP A 11 -16.76 -13.37 2.54
CA TRP A 11 -16.74 -13.85 3.93
C TRP A 11 -17.97 -14.65 4.36
N ALA A 12 -19.11 -14.48 3.69
CA ALA A 12 -20.36 -15.13 4.10
C ALA A 12 -20.42 -16.61 3.73
N ASP A 13 -19.94 -17.00 2.53
CA ASP A 13 -19.71 -18.38 2.05
C ASP A 13 -19.30 -18.35 0.54
N GLY A 14 -18.62 -17.30 0.10
CA GLY A 14 -18.25 -17.15 -1.31
C GLY A 14 -17.07 -18.04 -1.66
N GLU A 15 -17.11 -18.71 -2.81
CA GLU A 15 -15.94 -19.40 -3.35
C GLU A 15 -14.90 -18.33 -3.74
N VAL A 16 -13.72 -18.38 -3.11
CA VAL A 16 -12.63 -17.45 -3.37
C VAL A 16 -11.66 -18.12 -4.33
N SER A 17 -11.75 -17.78 -5.60
CA SER A 17 -10.75 -18.18 -6.59
C SER A 17 -9.42 -17.48 -6.32
N GLU A 18 -8.32 -18.16 -6.65
CA GLU A 18 -6.96 -17.57 -6.59
C GLU A 18 -6.90 -16.26 -7.40
N GLY A 19 -6.33 -15.20 -6.81
CA GLY A 19 -6.20 -13.88 -7.44
C GLY A 19 -7.45 -12.98 -7.40
N LEU A 20 -8.59 -13.48 -6.90
CA LEU A 20 -9.82 -12.69 -6.83
C LEU A 20 -9.72 -11.54 -5.84
N VAL A 21 -9.14 -11.78 -4.67
CA VAL A 21 -9.01 -10.74 -3.63
C VAL A 21 -8.00 -9.68 -4.09
N GLU A 22 -6.88 -10.11 -4.65
CA GLU A 22 -5.83 -9.25 -5.17
C GLU A 22 -6.35 -8.32 -6.27
N SER A 23 -7.13 -8.84 -7.22
CA SER A 23 -7.75 -8.04 -8.28
C SER A 23 -8.84 -7.11 -7.76
N LEU A 24 -9.64 -7.57 -6.79
CA LEU A 24 -10.69 -6.75 -6.17
C LEU A 24 -10.13 -5.52 -5.46
N PHE A 25 -9.01 -5.67 -4.74
CA PHE A 25 -8.43 -4.60 -3.93
C PHE A 25 -7.29 -3.85 -4.60
N LEU A 26 -6.88 -4.24 -5.80
CA LEU A 26 -5.76 -3.69 -6.54
C LEU A 26 -5.66 -2.15 -6.45
N ASN A 27 -6.74 -1.47 -6.81
CA ASN A 27 -6.77 -0.02 -6.88
C ASN A 27 -6.72 0.63 -5.49
N SER A 28 -7.44 0.06 -4.51
CA SER A 28 -7.41 0.55 -3.13
C SER A 28 -6.04 0.33 -2.48
N ALA A 29 -5.39 -0.81 -2.75
CA ALA A 29 -4.06 -1.14 -2.26
C ALA A 29 -3.01 -0.19 -2.83
N GLY A 30 -3.04 0.08 -4.15
CA GLY A 30 -2.21 1.09 -4.78
C GLY A 30 -2.42 2.49 -4.17
N SER A 31 -3.68 2.89 -3.99
CA SER A 31 -4.03 4.20 -3.41
C SER A 31 -3.52 4.35 -1.96
N VAL A 32 -3.56 3.28 -1.16
CA VAL A 32 -3.02 3.27 0.20
C VAL A 32 -1.50 3.41 0.19
N LEU A 33 -0.80 2.73 -0.72
CA LEU A 33 0.65 2.86 -0.87
C LEU A 33 1.06 4.27 -1.30
N ASP A 34 0.37 4.85 -2.28
CA ASP A 34 0.62 6.21 -2.74
C ASP A 34 0.48 7.23 -1.59
N MET A 35 -0.57 7.08 -0.78
CA MET A 35 -0.76 7.90 0.42
C MET A 35 0.38 7.69 1.42
N ALA A 36 0.75 6.44 1.70
CA ALA A 36 1.83 6.12 2.62
C ALA A 36 3.17 6.74 2.20
N TYR A 37 3.50 6.70 0.90
CA TYR A 37 4.71 7.36 0.38
C TYR A 37 4.64 8.88 0.52
N SER A 38 3.49 9.48 0.19
CA SER A 38 3.28 10.93 0.32
C SER A 38 3.46 11.39 1.77
N GLU A 39 2.82 10.69 2.72
CA GLU A 39 2.91 11.00 4.14
C GLU A 39 4.32 10.78 4.69
N ALA A 40 4.99 9.69 4.31
CA ALA A 40 6.36 9.42 4.73
C ALA A 40 7.33 10.51 4.25
N ARG A 41 7.24 10.94 2.99
CA ARG A 41 8.05 12.03 2.43
C ARG A 41 7.81 13.35 3.17
N ALA A 42 6.55 13.68 3.44
CA ALA A 42 6.19 14.88 4.20
C ALA A 42 6.74 14.83 5.64
N ALA A 43 6.59 13.71 6.33
CA ALA A 43 7.09 13.53 7.68
C ALA A 43 8.62 13.68 7.75
N PHE A 44 9.34 13.07 6.82
CA PHE A 44 10.80 13.13 6.76
C PHE A 44 11.33 14.53 6.43
N THR A 45 10.64 15.23 5.53
CA THR A 45 10.93 16.65 5.26
C THR A 45 10.74 17.48 6.52
N GLY A 46 9.62 17.30 7.22
CA GLY A 46 9.37 17.99 8.50
C GLY A 46 10.39 17.67 9.59
N LEU A 47 10.90 16.44 9.65
CA LEU A 47 11.98 16.08 10.57
C LEU A 47 13.30 16.77 10.21
N ALA A 48 13.65 16.81 8.92
CA ALA A 48 14.85 17.51 8.45
C ALA A 48 14.77 19.01 8.73
N ASP A 49 13.61 19.64 8.51
CA ASP A 49 13.37 21.05 8.79
C ASP A 49 13.52 21.39 10.28
N LEU A 50 13.24 20.44 11.17
CA LEU A 50 13.46 20.56 12.62
C LEU A 50 14.92 20.28 13.04
N GLY A 51 15.80 19.97 12.10
CA GLY A 51 17.23 19.70 12.34
C GLY A 51 17.54 18.27 12.77
N TYR A 52 16.61 17.32 12.60
CA TYR A 52 16.90 15.91 12.83
C TYR A 52 17.79 15.36 11.70
N TRP A 53 18.64 14.38 12.05
CA TRP A 53 19.69 13.83 11.18
C TRP A 53 19.17 12.84 10.11
N PHE A 54 17.87 12.54 10.10
CA PHE A 54 17.33 11.49 9.26
C PHE A 54 17.21 11.96 7.81
N ASP A 55 17.87 11.27 6.89
CA ASP A 55 17.90 11.66 5.47
C ASP A 55 16.50 11.47 4.84
N PRO A 56 15.91 12.52 4.25
CA PRO A 56 14.63 12.44 3.53
C PRO A 56 14.58 11.39 2.43
N SER A 57 15.73 11.01 1.85
CA SER A 57 15.82 9.95 0.85
C SER A 57 15.41 8.55 1.37
N LEU A 58 15.38 8.37 2.70
CA LEU A 58 15.02 7.11 3.34
C LEU A 58 13.50 6.94 3.55
N ALA A 59 12.68 7.93 3.20
CA ALA A 59 11.23 7.90 3.46
C ALA A 59 10.53 6.68 2.83
N GLU A 60 10.90 6.30 1.61
CA GLU A 60 10.32 5.15 0.90
C GLU A 60 10.75 3.82 1.53
N GLN A 61 11.98 3.74 2.04
CA GLN A 61 12.51 2.54 2.70
C GLN A 61 11.76 2.23 3.99
N VAL A 62 11.24 3.26 4.69
CA VAL A 62 10.37 3.05 5.85
C VAL A 62 9.03 2.46 5.45
N VAL A 63 8.42 2.94 4.35
CA VAL A 63 7.17 2.34 3.84
C VAL A 63 7.40 0.87 3.47
N HIS A 64 8.52 0.56 2.80
CA HIS A 64 8.88 -0.80 2.46
C HIS A 64 9.09 -1.69 3.70
N ALA A 65 9.68 -1.15 4.77
CA ALA A 65 9.91 -1.89 6.01
C ALA A 65 8.60 -2.20 6.76
N ILE A 66 7.59 -1.34 6.66
CA ILE A 66 6.28 -1.52 7.32
C ILE A 66 5.40 -2.53 6.57
N VAL A 67 5.34 -2.41 5.24
CA VAL A 67 4.50 -3.27 4.38
C VAL A 67 5.18 -4.63 4.11
N GLY A 68 6.51 -4.70 4.30
CA GLY A 68 7.35 -5.82 3.90
C GLY A 68 7.67 -5.77 2.40
N LEU A 69 8.90 -6.13 2.03
CA LEU A 69 9.37 -6.11 0.63
C LEU A 69 8.49 -6.97 -0.29
N ASP A 70 8.01 -8.12 0.19
CA ASP A 70 7.08 -8.98 -0.56
C ASP A 70 5.71 -8.32 -0.77
N GLY A 71 5.25 -7.50 0.17
CA GLY A 71 4.00 -6.76 0.07
C GLY A 71 4.08 -5.63 -0.95
N VAL A 72 5.19 -4.88 -0.95
CA VAL A 72 5.44 -3.81 -1.94
C VAL A 72 5.59 -4.37 -3.34
N LEU A 73 6.44 -5.39 -3.53
CA LEU A 73 6.64 -6.01 -4.85
C LEU A 73 5.35 -6.61 -5.41
N ARG A 74 4.52 -7.23 -4.56
CA ARG A 74 3.21 -7.74 -4.98
C ARG A 74 2.27 -6.62 -5.39
N MET A 75 2.22 -5.51 -4.64
CA MET A 75 1.34 -4.38 -4.98
C MET A 75 1.81 -3.59 -6.20
N GLU A 76 3.12 -3.42 -6.40
CA GLU A 76 3.69 -2.82 -7.61
C GLU A 76 3.44 -3.68 -8.85
N SER A 77 3.65 -5.00 -8.74
CA SER A 77 3.34 -5.95 -9.82
C SER A 77 1.86 -5.92 -10.20
N LEU A 78 1.00 -5.69 -9.23
CA LEU A 78 -0.44 -5.58 -9.40
C LEU A 78 -0.81 -4.23 -10.05
N ALA A 79 -0.19 -3.11 -9.65
CA ALA A 79 -0.47 -1.78 -10.18
C ALA A 79 0.01 -1.55 -11.63
N ILE A 80 1.05 -2.26 -12.07
CA ILE A 80 1.63 -2.14 -13.43
C ILE A 80 0.98 -3.12 -14.42
N GLY A 81 0.26 -4.14 -13.92
CA GLY A 81 -0.39 -5.18 -14.73
C GLY A 81 -1.89 -5.00 -14.87
N GLY A 82 -2.30 -4.20 -15.87
CA GLY A 82 -3.68 -4.07 -16.37
C GLY A 82 -3.70 -3.72 -17.85
#